data_AF-A0A4Y7SFU3-F1
#
_entry.id   AF-A0A4Y7SFU3-F1
#
_cell.length_a   1.000
_cell.length_b   1.000
_cell.length_c   1.000
_cell.angle_alpha   90.00
_cell.angle_beta   90.00
_cell.angle_gamma   90.00
#
_symmetry.space_group_name_H-M   'P 1'
#
loop_
_entity.id
_entity.type
_entity.pdbx_description
1 polymer ?
#
loop_
_entity_poly.entity_id
_entity_poly.type
_entity_poly.pdbx_seq_one_letter_code
_entity_poly.pdbx_strand_id
1 'polypeptide(L)'
;MWGQVSSAFTSTIEPSHYASRHIITSRFNRNPWIPRSPHPAPVGRSGLRRCLIGRFSGRMSSRVYRLGHLRQLSSRAGVHVSPFQLGGMSIGESPWAQVGMGNMTKESSFKLLDTFWEQGGNFIDTAGNYQDGTSEKFIRRVGEQRGIRDHLVLATKYSSNRWLENHSVKRAAHTGNSAKSLRNSVEASLKDLRTTYIDILYVHWWDWDTSVYEIMDALHTYVQRGVVLYLGISDTPAWVVARANEYARRTGKTPFSIYQTAYSIMERSAEREILPLIRDEGTPIQVGEKGRLMPWQTQWERTPEEKKVCDALEKVAIAYVMHKAPFVFPIIGGRKPEQIVANIEALDIALSDDQIAFLDTAKPLDLGFPNYMIGDGTSYPQGLIWSTLAKTPRAGPIRPN
;
A
#
# COMPACT_ATOMS: atom_id res chain seq x y z
N MET A 1 -18.63 27.47 35.74
CA MET A 1 -19.85 26.88 36.33
C MET A 1 -19.53 25.41 36.60
N TRP A 2 -19.51 25.06 37.88
CA TRP A 2 -19.14 23.74 38.41
C TRP A 2 -20.22 22.69 38.13
N GLY A 3 -19.84 21.40 38.10
CA GLY A 3 -20.79 20.29 38.11
C GLY A 3 -20.12 18.91 38.16
N GLN A 4 -19.74 18.47 39.37
CA GLN A 4 -19.40 17.08 39.70
C GLN A 4 -20.64 16.17 39.60
N VAL A 5 -20.43 14.90 39.23
CA VAL A 5 -21.15 13.75 39.85
C VAL A 5 -20.16 12.58 40.00
N SER A 6 -20.09 12.07 41.23
CA SER A 6 -19.37 10.87 41.67
C SER A 6 -20.36 9.75 41.99
N SER A 7 -20.03 8.49 41.64
CA SER A 7 -20.26 7.27 42.45
C SER A 7 -19.73 6.07 41.63
N ALA A 8 -18.66 5.40 42.06
CA ALA A 8 -18.59 4.33 43.06
C ALA A 8 -19.16 2.98 42.55
N PHE A 9 -18.27 2.11 42.08
CA PHE A 9 -18.36 0.66 42.28
C PHE A 9 -16.94 0.09 42.40
N THR A 10 -16.56 -0.24 43.62
CA THR A 10 -15.40 -1.06 43.98
C THR A 10 -15.86 -2.51 44.04
N SER A 11 -15.25 -3.39 43.24
CA SER A 11 -15.13 -4.80 43.61
C SER A 11 -13.72 -5.29 43.31
N THR A 12 -13.12 -5.77 44.39
CA THR A 12 -11.82 -6.41 44.55
C THR A 12 -11.77 -7.76 43.84
N ILE A 13 -10.74 -7.98 43.01
CA ILE A 13 -10.27 -9.33 42.65
C ILE A 13 -8.74 -9.34 42.80
N GLU A 14 -8.27 -10.21 43.68
CA GLU A 14 -6.86 -10.46 43.98
C GLU A 14 -6.11 -11.14 42.81
N PRO A 15 -4.78 -10.94 42.69
CA PRO A 15 -3.95 -11.65 41.73
C PRO A 15 -3.42 -12.97 42.33
N SER A 16 -3.84 -14.11 41.76
CA SER A 16 -3.28 -15.42 42.10
C SER A 16 -1.94 -15.66 41.42
N HIS A 17 -0.94 -15.95 42.25
CA HIS A 17 0.35 -16.56 41.95
C HIS A 17 0.32 -17.64 40.85
N TYR A 18 1.29 -17.61 39.94
CA TYR A 18 1.91 -18.84 39.44
C TYR A 18 3.42 -18.69 39.34
N ALA A 19 4.08 -19.53 40.13
CA ALA A 19 5.52 -19.61 40.27
C ALA A 19 6.16 -20.46 39.16
N SER A 20 7.46 -20.21 39.04
CA SER A 20 8.47 -20.80 38.18
C SER A 20 8.68 -22.32 38.35
N ARG A 21 9.50 -22.88 37.44
CA ARG A 21 10.10 -24.23 37.34
C ARG A 21 9.27 -25.15 36.42
N HIS A 22 9.79 -25.67 35.32
CA HIS A 22 10.88 -26.63 35.28
C HIS A 22 11.71 -26.56 33.98
N ILE A 23 13.02 -26.54 34.16
CA ILE A 23 14.02 -26.97 33.18
C ILE A 23 14.04 -28.50 33.22
N ILE A 24 13.83 -29.16 32.08
CA ILE A 24 14.25 -30.56 31.88
C ILE A 24 15.04 -30.62 30.57
N THR A 25 16.32 -30.91 30.71
CA THR A 25 17.26 -31.28 29.66
C THR A 25 17.27 -32.80 29.46
N SER A 26 17.17 -33.28 28.21
CA SER A 26 17.76 -34.55 27.72
C SER A 26 17.78 -34.45 26.19
N ARG A 27 18.89 -34.37 25.45
CA ARG A 27 20.03 -35.28 25.19
C ARG A 27 19.66 -36.66 24.62
N PHE A 28 20.08 -36.83 23.36
CA PHE A 28 20.37 -38.04 22.58
C PHE A 28 19.20 -38.94 22.12
N ASN A 29 18.99 -38.98 20.79
CA ASN A 29 19.15 -40.26 20.09
C ASN A 29 19.58 -40.05 18.62
N ARG A 30 20.73 -40.65 18.26
CA ARG A 30 21.23 -40.77 16.88
C ARG A 30 20.63 -42.06 16.31
N ASN A 31 19.96 -41.98 15.16
CA ASN A 31 19.54 -43.19 14.45
C ASN A 31 20.59 -43.58 13.40
N PRO A 32 21.17 -44.80 13.41
CA PRO A 32 22.32 -45.17 12.60
C PRO A 32 21.97 -46.16 11.48
N TRP A 33 21.50 -45.71 10.31
CA TRP A 33 21.35 -46.60 9.14
C TRP A 33 21.46 -45.82 7.82
N ILE A 34 22.68 -45.62 7.32
CA ILE A 34 22.95 -45.34 5.89
C ILE A 34 24.26 -46.05 5.51
N PRO A 35 24.25 -47.04 4.59
CA PRO A 35 25.47 -47.67 4.09
C PRO A 35 26.23 -46.72 3.16
N ARG A 36 27.56 -46.63 3.35
CA ARG A 36 28.49 -45.96 2.43
C ARG A 36 28.83 -46.90 1.27
N SER A 37 28.78 -46.38 0.04
CA SER A 37 29.29 -47.06 -1.17
C SER A 37 30.33 -46.18 -1.87
N PRO A 38 31.27 -46.78 -2.63
CA PRO A 38 32.66 -46.30 -2.72
C PRO A 38 32.93 -45.33 -3.88
N HIS A 39 33.97 -44.50 -3.69
CA HIS A 39 34.61 -43.70 -4.73
C HIS A 39 35.26 -44.57 -5.82
N PRO A 40 35.18 -44.17 -7.11
CA PRO A 40 36.15 -44.59 -8.11
C PRO A 40 37.32 -43.58 -8.23
N ALA A 41 38.52 -44.13 -8.43
CA ALA A 41 39.79 -43.46 -8.69
C ALA A 41 39.91 -43.00 -10.17
N PRO A 42 40.92 -42.18 -10.54
CA PRO A 42 40.84 -41.23 -11.66
C PRO A 42 41.21 -41.85 -13.01
N VAL A 43 40.50 -41.43 -14.07
CA VAL A 43 40.83 -41.75 -15.47
C VAL A 43 41.61 -40.60 -16.09
N GLY A 44 42.67 -40.98 -16.81
CA GLY A 44 43.76 -40.13 -17.30
C GLY A 44 43.43 -39.12 -18.39
N ARG A 45 44.41 -38.22 -18.55
CA ARG A 45 44.48 -37.09 -19.47
C ARG A 45 44.53 -37.52 -20.94
N SER A 46 43.71 -36.90 -21.79
CA SER A 46 44.07 -36.54 -23.17
C SER A 46 43.11 -35.49 -23.73
N GLY A 47 43.63 -34.35 -24.19
CA GLY A 47 42.90 -33.39 -25.02
C GLY A 47 42.73 -31.99 -24.43
N LEU A 48 43.84 -31.26 -24.22
CA LEU A 48 43.82 -29.80 -24.03
C LEU A 48 43.34 -29.12 -25.31
N ARG A 49 42.03 -28.86 -25.43
CA ARG A 49 41.53 -27.77 -26.27
C ARG A 49 41.55 -26.49 -25.43
N ARG A 50 42.43 -25.56 -25.81
CA ARG A 50 42.45 -24.17 -25.30
C ARG A 50 41.05 -23.57 -25.46
N CYS A 51 40.27 -23.55 -24.39
CA CYS A 51 39.13 -22.65 -24.28
C CYS A 51 39.73 -21.27 -24.00
N LEU A 52 39.72 -20.41 -25.02
CA LEU A 52 40.03 -18.99 -24.87
C LEU A 52 39.05 -18.43 -23.85
N ILE A 53 39.52 -18.19 -22.64
CA ILE A 53 38.79 -17.39 -21.65
C ILE A 53 38.79 -15.96 -22.20
N GLY A 54 37.80 -15.67 -23.03
CA GLY A 54 37.47 -14.31 -23.42
C GLY A 54 37.17 -13.54 -22.14
N ARG A 55 38.01 -12.55 -21.82
CA ARG A 55 37.68 -11.54 -20.82
C ARG A 55 36.38 -10.88 -21.31
N PHE A 56 35.25 -11.24 -20.70
CA PHE A 56 34.03 -10.46 -20.79
C PHE A 56 34.26 -9.16 -19.99
N SER A 57 34.96 -8.20 -20.59
CA SER A 57 34.93 -6.80 -20.17
C SER A 57 33.80 -6.05 -20.88
N GLY A 58 32.67 -6.72 -21.06
CA GLY A 58 31.43 -6.05 -21.42
C GLY A 58 30.95 -5.34 -20.17
N ARG A 59 31.09 -4.01 -20.14
CA ARG A 59 30.41 -3.16 -19.16
C ARG A 59 28.92 -3.48 -19.33
N MET A 60 28.35 -4.29 -18.42
CA MET A 60 26.90 -4.45 -18.32
C MET A 60 26.36 -3.06 -18.01
N SER A 61 26.00 -2.31 -19.04
CA SER A 61 25.15 -1.15 -18.89
C SER A 61 23.75 -1.68 -18.65
N SER A 62 23.52 -2.28 -17.48
CA SER A 62 22.17 -2.49 -16.99
C SER A 62 21.60 -1.08 -16.79
N ARG A 63 20.80 -0.63 -17.75
CA ARG A 63 20.04 0.62 -17.60
C ARG A 63 19.07 0.36 -16.46
N VAL A 64 19.46 0.70 -15.23
CA VAL A 64 18.57 0.58 -14.07
C VAL A 64 17.54 1.69 -14.26
N TYR A 65 16.33 1.29 -14.60
CA TYR A 65 15.23 2.24 -14.74
C TYR A 65 14.84 2.76 -13.37
N ARG A 66 14.43 4.04 -13.29
CA ARG A 66 14.15 4.72 -12.02
C ARG A 66 13.07 4.02 -11.18
N LEU A 67 12.02 3.47 -11.80
CA LEU A 67 11.02 2.70 -11.05
C LEU A 67 11.54 1.33 -10.59
N GLY A 68 12.60 0.81 -11.24
CA GLY A 68 13.27 -0.43 -10.87
C GLY A 68 14.11 -0.34 -9.59
N HIS A 69 14.25 0.86 -8.99
CA HIS A 69 14.75 1.02 -7.64
C HIS A 69 13.64 0.70 -6.63
N LEU A 70 13.32 -0.59 -6.51
CA LEU A 70 12.24 -1.07 -5.66
C LEU A 70 12.52 -0.79 -4.18
N ARG A 71 11.47 -0.48 -3.42
CA ARG A 71 11.52 -0.17 -1.99
C ARG A 71 10.69 -1.20 -1.23
N GLN A 72 11.15 -1.57 -0.04
CA GLN A 72 10.36 -2.41 0.85
C GLN A 72 9.00 -1.75 1.12
N LEU A 73 7.90 -2.50 0.95
CA LEU A 73 6.55 -2.00 1.16
C LEU A 73 6.38 -1.54 2.60
N SER A 74 6.71 -2.39 3.58
CA SER A 74 6.71 -2.00 5.00
C SER A 74 7.47 -2.96 5.91
N SER A 75 7.63 -2.56 7.18
CA SER A 75 8.18 -3.43 8.21
C SER A 75 7.40 -4.75 8.38
N ARG A 76 6.11 -4.76 8.01
CA ARG A 76 5.21 -5.92 8.09
C ARG A 76 5.01 -6.64 6.76
N ALA A 77 5.51 -6.07 5.66
CA ALA A 77 5.43 -6.62 4.32
C ALA A 77 6.78 -6.42 3.60
N GLY A 78 7.61 -7.47 3.60
CA GLY A 78 8.95 -7.45 3.01
C GLY A 78 8.98 -7.41 1.47
N VAL A 79 7.82 -7.48 0.81
CA VAL A 79 7.71 -7.34 -0.64
C VAL A 79 8.26 -5.98 -1.09
N HIS A 80 9.02 -5.98 -2.18
CA HIS A 80 9.61 -4.76 -2.73
C HIS A 80 8.78 -4.27 -3.93
N VAL A 81 8.39 -3.00 -3.86
CA VAL A 81 7.51 -2.36 -4.84
C VAL A 81 8.19 -1.14 -5.46
N SER A 82 7.78 -0.78 -6.68
CA SER A 82 8.24 0.43 -7.33
C SER A 82 7.89 1.67 -6.48
N PRO A 83 8.70 2.75 -6.53
CA PRO A 83 8.47 3.97 -5.75
C PRO A 83 7.08 4.60 -5.92
N PHE A 84 6.45 4.36 -7.08
CA PHE A 84 5.06 4.67 -7.36
C PHE A 84 4.30 3.45 -7.85
N GLN A 85 2.99 3.58 -7.80
CA GLN A 85 2.05 2.57 -8.26
C GLN A 85 1.28 3.09 -9.48
N LEU A 86 0.97 2.21 -10.41
CA LEU A 86 0.06 2.55 -11.50
C LEU A 86 -1.40 2.35 -11.06
N GLY A 87 -2.20 3.41 -11.11
CA GLY A 87 -3.63 3.36 -10.82
C GLY A 87 -4.46 2.84 -12.00
N GLY A 88 -5.18 1.75 -11.76
CA GLY A 88 -6.00 1.04 -12.75
C GLY A 88 -7.40 1.59 -12.97
N MET A 89 -7.81 2.65 -12.28
CA MET A 89 -9.20 3.16 -12.32
C MET A 89 -9.66 3.58 -13.73
N SER A 90 -8.77 4.11 -14.56
CA SER A 90 -9.07 4.46 -15.96
C SER A 90 -8.77 3.33 -16.96
N ILE A 91 -8.09 2.27 -16.53
CA ILE A 91 -7.73 1.12 -17.37
C ILE A 91 -8.96 0.25 -17.53
N GLY A 92 -9.43 0.07 -18.76
CA GLY A 92 -10.64 -0.70 -19.04
C GLY A 92 -11.67 0.07 -19.87
N GLU A 93 -12.63 -0.69 -20.38
CA GLU A 93 -13.69 -0.22 -21.26
C GLU A 93 -15.03 -0.40 -20.54
N SER A 94 -15.62 0.70 -20.09
CA SER A 94 -16.94 0.71 -19.46
C SER A 94 -17.67 2.02 -19.75
N PRO A 95 -19.02 2.08 -19.61
CA PRO A 95 -19.80 3.31 -19.65
C PRO A 95 -19.43 4.36 -18.59
N TRP A 96 -18.37 4.17 -17.80
CA TRP A 96 -17.86 5.14 -16.82
C TRP A 96 -17.54 6.52 -17.44
N ALA A 97 -17.21 6.56 -18.73
CA ALA A 97 -17.09 7.81 -19.47
C ALA A 97 -18.39 8.64 -19.47
N GLN A 98 -19.56 7.99 -19.46
CA GLN A 98 -20.87 8.64 -19.44
C GLN A 98 -21.19 9.31 -18.10
N VAL A 99 -20.52 8.89 -17.01
CA VAL A 99 -20.64 9.48 -15.67
C VAL A 99 -19.41 10.33 -15.29
N GLY A 100 -18.63 10.76 -16.30
CA GLY A 100 -17.53 11.71 -16.11
C GLY A 100 -16.22 11.12 -15.57
N MET A 101 -16.12 9.80 -15.36
CA MET A 101 -14.91 9.17 -14.79
C MET A 101 -13.89 8.72 -15.85
N GLY A 102 -14.24 8.82 -17.14
CA GLY A 102 -13.41 8.45 -18.28
C GLY A 102 -13.16 6.94 -18.39
N ASN A 103 -12.59 6.52 -19.52
CA ASN A 103 -12.21 5.14 -19.82
C ASN A 103 -10.97 5.13 -20.74
N MET A 104 -10.48 3.93 -21.08
CA MET A 104 -9.40 3.74 -22.03
C MET A 104 -9.71 2.58 -22.97
N THR A 105 -9.30 2.68 -24.23
CA THR A 105 -9.36 1.53 -25.13
C THR A 105 -8.41 0.44 -24.66
N LYS A 106 -8.64 -0.79 -25.10
CA LYS A 106 -7.72 -1.91 -24.88
C LYS A 106 -6.30 -1.60 -25.34
N GLU A 107 -6.11 -1.07 -26.55
CA GLU A 107 -4.78 -0.79 -27.11
C GLU A 107 -4.03 0.26 -26.28
N SER A 108 -4.71 1.35 -25.89
CA SER A 108 -4.11 2.40 -25.07
C SER A 108 -3.80 1.92 -23.66
N SER A 109 -4.68 1.10 -23.07
CA SER A 109 -4.48 0.45 -21.78
C SER A 109 -3.24 -0.45 -21.79
N PHE A 110 -3.07 -1.24 -22.85
CA PHE A 110 -1.95 -2.17 -22.97
C PHE A 110 -0.64 -1.42 -23.15
N LYS A 111 -0.63 -0.38 -24.01
CA LYS A 111 0.54 0.49 -24.19
C LYS A 111 0.94 1.17 -22.88
N LEU A 112 -0.02 1.62 -22.07
CA LEU A 112 0.24 2.23 -20.75
C LEU A 112 0.88 1.22 -19.78
N LEU A 113 0.32 0.01 -19.69
CA LEU A 113 0.82 -1.07 -18.84
C LEU A 113 2.22 -1.54 -19.26
N ASP A 114 2.44 -1.74 -20.57
CA ASP A 114 3.75 -2.08 -21.13
C ASP A 114 4.77 -0.98 -20.81
N THR A 115 4.41 0.29 -20.97
CA THR A 115 5.31 1.42 -20.64
C THR A 115 5.68 1.43 -19.16
N PHE A 116 4.72 1.21 -18.26
CA PHE A 116 5.00 1.16 -16.82
C PHE A 116 5.99 0.05 -16.47
N TRP A 117 5.77 -1.15 -17.04
CA TRP A 117 6.64 -2.30 -16.86
C TRP A 117 8.04 -2.08 -17.43
N GLU A 118 8.14 -1.56 -18.66
CA GLU A 118 9.41 -1.26 -19.34
C GLU A 118 10.25 -0.22 -18.59
N GLN A 119 9.63 0.66 -17.81
CA GLN A 119 10.30 1.62 -16.94
C GLN A 119 10.67 1.03 -15.55
N GLY A 120 10.46 -0.28 -15.33
CA GLY A 120 10.78 -0.98 -14.09
C GLY A 120 9.68 -0.93 -13.03
N GLY A 121 8.47 -0.48 -13.37
CA GLY A 121 7.33 -0.47 -12.47
C GLY A 121 6.78 -1.87 -12.23
N ASN A 122 6.49 -2.21 -10.97
CA ASN A 122 5.92 -3.53 -10.63
C ASN A 122 4.66 -3.45 -9.75
N PHE A 123 4.29 -2.27 -9.25
CA PHE A 123 3.16 -2.12 -8.35
C PHE A 123 1.94 -1.55 -9.08
N ILE A 124 0.86 -2.32 -9.18
CA ILE A 124 -0.37 -1.91 -9.86
C ILE A 124 -1.55 -2.01 -8.89
N ASP A 125 -2.29 -0.91 -8.77
CA ASP A 125 -3.50 -0.81 -7.95
C ASP A 125 -4.75 -0.82 -8.83
N THR A 126 -5.66 -1.76 -8.61
CA THR A 126 -6.96 -1.82 -9.28
C THR A 126 -8.07 -2.11 -8.26
N ALA A 127 -9.31 -2.32 -8.69
CA ALA A 127 -10.41 -2.75 -7.84
C ALA A 127 -11.41 -3.55 -8.68
N GLY A 128 -12.13 -4.49 -8.06
CA GLY A 128 -13.09 -5.33 -8.77
C GLY A 128 -14.19 -4.56 -9.49
N ASN A 129 -14.50 -3.34 -9.03
CA ASN A 129 -15.48 -2.46 -9.67
C ASN A 129 -14.92 -1.55 -10.76
N TYR A 130 -13.60 -1.36 -10.87
CA TYR A 130 -13.05 -0.40 -11.82
C TYR A 130 -13.37 -0.79 -13.27
N GLN A 131 -13.99 0.17 -13.98
CA GLN A 131 -14.47 -0.02 -15.33
C GLN A 131 -15.35 -1.28 -15.46
N ASP A 132 -16.27 -1.49 -14.51
CA ASP A 132 -17.12 -2.68 -14.42
C ASP A 132 -16.29 -3.98 -14.52
N GLY A 133 -15.24 -4.07 -13.70
CA GLY A 133 -14.30 -5.20 -13.65
C GLY A 133 -13.41 -5.38 -14.88
N THR A 134 -13.50 -4.55 -15.91
CA THR A 134 -12.63 -4.69 -17.09
C THR A 134 -11.18 -4.29 -16.81
N SER A 135 -10.93 -3.46 -15.80
CA SER A 135 -9.57 -3.10 -15.36
C SER A 135 -8.74 -4.33 -14.98
N GLU A 136 -9.27 -5.19 -14.10
CA GLU A 136 -8.63 -6.44 -13.69
C GLU A 136 -8.36 -7.36 -14.91
N LYS A 137 -9.33 -7.47 -15.83
CA LYS A 137 -9.21 -8.30 -17.03
C LYS A 137 -8.12 -7.80 -17.99
N PHE A 138 -7.92 -6.49 -18.10
CA PHE A 138 -6.90 -5.90 -18.97
C PHE A 138 -5.50 -6.06 -18.37
N ILE A 139 -5.35 -5.74 -17.08
CA ILE A 139 -4.09 -5.94 -16.33
C ILE A 139 -3.66 -7.41 -16.43
N ARG A 140 -4.58 -8.34 -16.17
CA ARG A 140 -4.37 -9.76 -16.38
C ARG A 140 -3.83 -10.06 -17.77
N ARG A 141 -4.50 -9.58 -18.81
CA ARG A 141 -4.20 -9.99 -20.19
C ARG A 141 -2.79 -9.56 -20.59
N VAL A 142 -2.33 -8.40 -20.14
CA VAL A 142 -0.92 -7.99 -20.27
C VAL A 142 -0.02 -8.93 -19.46
N GLY A 143 -0.35 -9.16 -18.18
CA GLY A 143 0.40 -10.06 -17.30
C GLY A 143 0.60 -11.47 -17.87
N GLU A 144 -0.46 -12.09 -18.41
CA GLU A 144 -0.42 -13.40 -19.07
C GLU A 144 0.36 -13.37 -20.38
N GLN A 145 0.08 -12.39 -21.26
CA GLN A 145 0.72 -12.32 -22.59
C GLN A 145 2.22 -12.05 -22.51
N ARG A 146 2.67 -11.34 -21.47
CA ARG A 146 4.08 -11.03 -21.25
C ARG A 146 4.76 -12.03 -20.31
N GLY A 147 4.00 -12.89 -19.64
CA GLY A 147 4.53 -13.84 -18.66
C GLY A 147 5.09 -13.17 -17.40
N ILE A 148 4.50 -12.06 -16.95
CA ILE A 148 5.05 -11.20 -15.88
C ILE A 148 4.28 -11.23 -14.57
N ARG A 149 3.23 -12.05 -14.42
CA ARG A 149 2.36 -12.06 -13.23
C ARG A 149 3.15 -12.16 -11.91
N ASP A 150 4.14 -13.04 -11.83
CA ASP A 150 4.93 -13.27 -10.60
C ASP A 150 5.93 -12.15 -10.30
N HIS A 151 6.14 -11.24 -11.25
CA HIS A 151 6.98 -10.06 -11.07
C HIS A 151 6.17 -8.83 -10.63
N LEU A 152 4.84 -8.88 -10.77
CA LEU A 152 3.94 -7.80 -10.42
C LEU A 152 3.42 -7.97 -8.99
N VAL A 153 3.34 -6.85 -8.28
CA VAL A 153 2.58 -6.72 -7.03
C VAL A 153 1.22 -6.15 -7.39
N LEU A 154 0.20 -7.00 -7.38
CA LEU A 154 -1.16 -6.62 -7.75
C LEU A 154 -2.02 -6.35 -6.52
N ALA A 155 -2.42 -5.10 -6.36
CA ALA A 155 -3.40 -4.68 -5.38
C ALA A 155 -4.81 -4.64 -5.99
N THR A 156 -5.79 -5.24 -5.31
CA THR A 156 -7.22 -5.06 -5.62
C THR A 156 -8.03 -4.81 -4.35
N LYS A 157 -9.31 -4.50 -4.50
CA LYS A 157 -10.17 -4.02 -3.41
C LYS A 157 -11.56 -4.62 -3.48
N TYR A 158 -12.15 -4.85 -2.32
CA TYR A 158 -13.57 -5.19 -2.16
C TYR A 158 -14.27 -4.11 -1.32
N SER A 159 -15.61 -4.16 -1.25
CA SER A 159 -16.57 -3.26 -0.52
C SER A 159 -17.47 -2.45 -1.45
N SER A 160 -17.06 -2.26 -2.71
CA SER A 160 -17.85 -1.52 -3.71
C SER A 160 -18.65 -2.44 -4.61
N ASN A 161 -19.79 -1.91 -5.06
CA ASN A 161 -20.56 -2.51 -6.15
C ASN A 161 -19.72 -2.65 -7.43
N ARG A 162 -19.76 -3.85 -8.01
CA ARG A 162 -18.97 -4.20 -9.21
C ARG A 162 -19.49 -3.59 -10.51
N TRP A 163 -20.79 -3.34 -10.61
CA TRP A 163 -21.48 -2.97 -11.85
C TRP A 163 -22.12 -1.59 -11.72
N LEU A 164 -22.42 -0.91 -12.83
CA LEU A 164 -23.21 0.33 -12.82
C LEU A 164 -24.75 0.12 -12.80
N GLU A 165 -25.24 -1.12 -12.92
CA GLU A 165 -26.69 -1.43 -12.99
C GLU A 165 -27.51 -0.95 -11.76
N ASN A 166 -28.83 -0.76 -11.92
CA ASN A 166 -29.76 -0.32 -10.88
C ASN A 166 -29.83 -1.24 -9.64
N HIS A 167 -30.45 -0.73 -8.56
CA HIS A 167 -30.65 -1.42 -7.28
C HIS A 167 -31.17 -2.87 -7.46
N SER A 168 -30.41 -3.85 -6.97
CA SER A 168 -30.78 -5.26 -7.03
C SER A 168 -30.18 -6.05 -5.87
N VAL A 169 -30.79 -7.20 -5.53
CA VAL A 169 -30.28 -8.12 -4.50
C VAL A 169 -28.85 -8.60 -4.85
N LYS A 170 -28.54 -8.73 -6.15
CA LYS A 170 -27.20 -9.08 -6.62
C LYS A 170 -26.15 -8.05 -6.17
N ARG A 171 -26.48 -6.75 -6.17
CA ARG A 171 -25.58 -5.67 -5.73
C ARG A 171 -25.29 -5.73 -4.23
N ALA A 172 -26.34 -5.93 -3.42
CA ALA A 172 -26.22 -6.00 -1.98
C ALA A 172 -25.25 -7.10 -1.52
N ALA A 173 -25.24 -8.25 -2.20
CA ALA A 173 -24.35 -9.36 -1.88
C ALA A 173 -22.86 -9.12 -2.20
N HIS A 174 -22.51 -8.04 -2.89
CA HIS A 174 -21.13 -7.67 -3.26
C HIS A 174 -20.69 -6.32 -2.66
N THR A 175 -21.50 -5.71 -1.79
CA THR A 175 -21.25 -4.39 -1.21
C THR A 175 -21.05 -4.48 0.30
N GLY A 176 -20.25 -3.56 0.84
CA GLY A 176 -19.93 -3.51 2.26
C GLY A 176 -18.81 -4.48 2.65
N ASN A 177 -18.50 -4.52 3.94
CA ASN A 177 -17.32 -5.19 4.47
C ASN A 177 -17.61 -6.61 4.99
N SER A 178 -18.87 -7.06 4.98
CA SER A 178 -19.28 -8.39 5.48
C SER A 178 -18.52 -9.55 4.84
N ALA A 179 -18.42 -10.67 5.56
CA ALA A 179 -17.75 -11.88 5.08
C ALA A 179 -18.34 -12.41 3.75
N LYS A 180 -19.65 -12.21 3.51
CA LYS A 180 -20.32 -12.58 2.25
C LYS A 180 -19.85 -11.72 1.09
N SER A 181 -19.81 -10.40 1.28
CA SER A 181 -19.30 -9.44 0.29
C SER A 181 -17.83 -9.70 -0.03
N LEU A 182 -17.01 -9.90 1.00
CA LEU A 182 -15.59 -10.27 0.86
C LEU A 182 -15.44 -11.51 -0.01
N ARG A 183 -16.14 -12.60 0.33
CA ARG A 183 -16.06 -13.86 -0.43
C ARG A 183 -16.40 -13.68 -1.90
N ASN A 184 -17.57 -13.12 -2.17
CA ASN A 184 -18.05 -12.96 -3.53
C ASN A 184 -17.13 -12.05 -4.36
N SER A 185 -16.52 -11.03 -3.74
CA SER A 185 -15.62 -10.09 -4.40
C SER A 185 -14.25 -10.72 -4.69
N VAL A 186 -13.65 -11.41 -3.72
CA VAL A 186 -12.34 -12.07 -3.90
C VAL A 186 -12.44 -13.18 -4.96
N GLU A 187 -13.46 -14.02 -4.91
CA GLU A 187 -13.66 -15.07 -5.92
C GLU A 187 -13.84 -14.48 -7.34
N ALA A 188 -14.55 -13.34 -7.45
CA ALA A 188 -14.70 -12.63 -8.70
C ALA A 188 -13.37 -12.03 -9.21
N SER A 189 -12.61 -11.36 -8.35
CA SER A 189 -11.32 -10.76 -8.71
C SER A 189 -10.29 -11.81 -9.12
N LEU A 190 -10.20 -12.95 -8.42
CA LEU A 190 -9.31 -14.06 -8.82
C LEU A 190 -9.66 -14.61 -10.20
N LYS A 191 -10.96 -14.72 -10.50
CA LYS A 191 -11.44 -15.16 -11.82
C LYS A 191 -11.08 -14.15 -12.91
N ASP A 192 -11.27 -12.85 -12.65
CA ASP A 192 -10.98 -11.79 -13.61
C ASP A 192 -9.49 -11.60 -13.84
N LEU A 193 -8.69 -11.70 -12.78
CA LEU A 193 -7.23 -11.64 -12.81
C LEU A 193 -6.58 -12.95 -13.28
N ARG A 194 -7.34 -14.06 -13.33
CA ARG A 194 -6.88 -15.45 -13.58
C ARG A 194 -5.58 -15.77 -12.88
N THR A 195 -5.57 -15.53 -11.59
CA THR A 195 -4.46 -15.85 -10.70
C THR A 195 -5.00 -16.60 -9.48
N THR A 196 -4.12 -17.30 -8.78
CA THR A 196 -4.46 -18.07 -7.57
C THR A 196 -4.32 -17.24 -6.30
N TYR A 197 -3.69 -16.06 -6.38
CA TYR A 197 -3.42 -15.19 -5.24
C TYR A 197 -3.51 -13.70 -5.61
N ILE A 198 -3.86 -12.89 -4.61
CA ILE A 198 -3.81 -11.43 -4.63
C ILE A 198 -2.65 -11.00 -3.74
N ASP A 199 -1.77 -10.13 -4.23
CA ASP A 199 -0.64 -9.64 -3.44
C ASP A 199 -1.14 -8.78 -2.28
N ILE A 200 -1.99 -7.79 -2.57
CA ILE A 200 -2.56 -6.89 -1.55
C ILE A 200 -4.07 -6.79 -1.74
N LEU A 201 -4.84 -7.18 -0.72
CA LEU A 201 -6.30 -6.98 -0.72
C LEU A 201 -6.69 -5.82 0.19
N TYR A 202 -7.32 -4.80 -0.38
CA TYR A 202 -7.83 -3.65 0.36
C TYR A 202 -9.30 -3.81 0.77
N VAL A 203 -9.59 -3.45 2.02
CA VAL A 203 -10.91 -2.92 2.38
C VAL A 203 -11.05 -1.53 1.74
N HIS A 204 -11.89 -1.38 0.72
CA HIS A 204 -11.94 -0.17 -0.11
C HIS A 204 -12.61 1.02 0.60
N TRP A 205 -13.66 0.77 1.37
CA TRP A 205 -14.44 1.78 2.10
C TRP A 205 -14.87 1.21 3.44
N TRP A 206 -14.97 2.04 4.46
CA TRP A 206 -15.52 1.66 5.75
C TRP A 206 -17.06 1.77 5.76
N ASP A 207 -17.76 0.68 6.05
CA ASP A 207 -19.22 0.60 5.93
C ASP A 207 -20.02 0.92 7.20
N TRP A 208 -19.36 1.06 8.36
CA TRP A 208 -19.97 1.27 9.69
C TRP A 208 -20.90 0.17 10.23
N ASP A 209 -21.31 -0.77 9.39
CA ASP A 209 -22.23 -1.86 9.76
C ASP A 209 -21.48 -3.13 10.17
N THR A 210 -20.40 -3.47 9.46
CA THR A 210 -19.65 -4.69 9.71
C THR A 210 -18.63 -4.44 10.83
N SER A 211 -18.67 -5.28 11.86
CA SER A 211 -17.73 -5.15 12.98
C SER A 211 -16.27 -5.39 12.55
N VAL A 212 -15.34 -4.69 13.20
CA VAL A 212 -13.89 -4.94 13.07
C VAL A 212 -13.55 -6.42 13.28
N TYR A 213 -14.23 -7.10 14.21
CA TYR A 213 -13.97 -8.49 14.53
C TYR A 213 -14.29 -9.42 13.36
N GLU A 214 -15.47 -9.26 12.75
CA GLU A 214 -15.85 -10.04 11.56
C GLU A 214 -14.88 -9.79 10.39
N ILE A 215 -14.55 -8.52 10.14
CA ILE A 215 -13.65 -8.12 9.04
C ILE A 215 -12.29 -8.81 9.21
N MET A 216 -11.68 -8.67 10.39
CA MET A 216 -10.33 -9.21 10.62
C MET A 216 -10.31 -10.74 10.65
N ASP A 217 -11.34 -11.39 11.20
CA ASP A 217 -11.45 -12.86 11.19
C ASP A 217 -11.61 -13.39 9.75
N ALA A 218 -12.46 -12.75 8.96
CA ALA A 218 -12.71 -13.14 7.58
C ALA A 218 -11.48 -12.89 6.68
N LEU A 219 -10.85 -11.71 6.77
CA LEU A 219 -9.62 -11.39 6.02
C LEU A 219 -8.48 -12.34 6.37
N HIS A 220 -8.27 -12.64 7.66
CA HIS A 220 -7.23 -13.56 8.09
C HIS A 220 -7.41 -14.95 7.50
N THR A 221 -8.65 -15.42 7.34
CA THR A 221 -8.93 -16.71 6.69
C THR A 221 -8.43 -16.74 5.24
N TYR A 222 -8.51 -15.63 4.49
CA TYR A 222 -7.97 -15.56 3.13
C TYR A 222 -6.44 -15.54 3.10
N VAL A 223 -5.81 -14.93 4.11
CA VAL A 223 -4.35 -14.97 4.27
C VAL A 223 -3.87 -16.38 4.61
N GLN A 224 -4.52 -17.06 5.55
CA GLN A 224 -4.20 -18.46 5.91
C GLN A 224 -4.36 -19.42 4.74
N ARG A 225 -5.32 -19.16 3.85
CA ARG A 225 -5.53 -19.94 2.62
C ARG A 225 -4.46 -19.68 1.54
N GLY A 226 -3.58 -18.69 1.72
CA GLY A 226 -2.59 -18.27 0.71
C GLY A 226 -3.21 -17.57 -0.51
N VAL A 227 -4.50 -17.20 -0.43
CA VAL A 227 -5.22 -16.52 -1.51
C VAL A 227 -4.94 -15.02 -1.49
N VAL A 228 -4.58 -14.47 -0.34
CA VAL A 228 -4.18 -13.07 -0.16
C VAL A 228 -2.85 -13.06 0.60
N LEU A 229 -1.85 -12.34 0.12
CA LEU A 229 -0.54 -12.28 0.79
C LEU A 229 -0.50 -11.20 1.87
N TYR A 230 -1.00 -10.00 1.54
CA TYR A 230 -0.97 -8.82 2.40
C TYR A 230 -2.34 -8.15 2.47
N LEU A 231 -2.62 -7.50 3.61
CA LEU A 231 -3.88 -6.80 3.85
C LEU A 231 -3.67 -5.30 3.78
N GLY A 232 -4.55 -4.62 3.05
CA GLY A 232 -4.61 -3.18 2.96
C GLY A 232 -5.95 -2.62 3.46
N ILE A 233 -5.98 -1.34 3.77
CA ILE A 233 -7.21 -0.62 4.11
C ILE A 233 -7.22 0.76 3.46
N SER A 234 -8.37 1.24 3.00
CA SER A 234 -8.54 2.53 2.34
C SER A 234 -9.60 3.35 3.06
N ASP A 235 -9.43 4.67 3.10
CA ASP A 235 -10.44 5.65 3.52
C ASP A 235 -11.20 5.26 4.82
N THR A 236 -10.46 4.83 5.83
CA THR A 236 -10.98 4.35 7.11
C THR A 236 -10.43 5.17 8.28
N PRO A 237 -11.24 5.60 9.26
CA PRO A 237 -10.75 6.39 10.39
C PRO A 237 -9.57 5.75 11.13
N ALA A 238 -8.57 6.54 11.51
CA ALA A 238 -7.33 6.03 12.12
C ALA A 238 -7.57 5.15 13.35
N TRP A 239 -8.51 5.53 14.23
CA TRP A 239 -8.83 4.78 15.43
C TRP A 239 -9.43 3.40 15.13
N VAL A 240 -10.14 3.25 14.01
CA VAL A 240 -10.68 1.95 13.56
C VAL A 240 -9.51 1.05 13.15
N VAL A 241 -8.56 1.58 12.38
CA VAL A 241 -7.38 0.82 11.93
C VAL A 241 -6.50 0.41 13.11
N ALA A 242 -6.24 1.32 14.06
CA ALA A 242 -5.51 1.00 15.28
C ALA A 242 -6.21 -0.12 16.07
N ARG A 243 -7.54 -0.05 16.23
CA ARG A 243 -8.33 -1.09 16.89
C ARG A 243 -8.25 -2.43 16.15
N ALA A 244 -8.33 -2.42 14.82
CA ALA A 244 -8.29 -3.62 13.99
C ALA A 244 -6.93 -4.31 14.05
N ASN A 245 -5.85 -3.53 13.92
CA ASN A 245 -4.50 -4.05 14.03
C ASN A 245 -4.21 -4.58 15.44
N GLU A 246 -4.70 -3.90 16.47
CA GLU A 246 -4.54 -4.38 17.85
C GLU A 246 -5.30 -5.68 18.12
N TYR A 247 -6.55 -5.78 17.65
CA TYR A 247 -7.31 -7.02 17.70
C TYR A 247 -6.58 -8.15 16.98
N ALA A 248 -6.02 -7.88 15.80
CA ALA A 248 -5.27 -8.86 15.04
C ALA A 248 -4.03 -9.34 15.80
N ARG A 249 -3.21 -8.43 16.33
CA ARG A 249 -2.04 -8.79 17.16
C ARG A 249 -2.40 -9.65 18.36
N ARG A 250 -3.41 -9.23 19.14
CA ARG A 250 -3.83 -9.94 20.36
C ARG A 250 -4.39 -11.33 20.09
N THR A 251 -4.95 -11.54 18.90
CA THR A 251 -5.59 -12.82 18.53
C THR A 251 -4.80 -13.63 17.51
N GLY A 252 -3.53 -13.27 17.27
CA GLY A 252 -2.65 -14.00 16.35
C GLY A 252 -3.06 -13.91 14.87
N LYS A 253 -3.85 -12.90 14.50
CA LYS A 253 -4.29 -12.67 13.12
C LYS A 253 -3.37 -11.71 12.37
N THR A 254 -3.55 -11.68 11.06
CA THR A 254 -2.80 -10.80 10.16
C THR A 254 -3.36 -9.37 10.26
N PRO A 255 -2.56 -8.37 10.68
CA PRO A 255 -2.99 -6.97 10.67
C PRO A 255 -2.85 -6.34 9.28
N PHE A 256 -3.39 -5.14 9.11
CA PHE A 256 -3.18 -4.34 7.91
C PHE A 256 -1.71 -3.90 7.79
N SER A 257 -1.16 -4.05 6.59
CA SER A 257 0.22 -3.76 6.25
C SER A 257 0.38 -2.62 5.23
N ILE A 258 -0.72 -1.96 4.83
CA ILE A 258 -0.75 -0.73 4.01
C ILE A 258 -2.07 0.03 4.16
N TYR A 259 -1.99 1.37 4.16
CA TYR A 259 -3.14 2.26 4.18
C TYR A 259 -3.21 3.09 2.89
N GLN A 260 -4.37 3.19 2.26
CA GLN A 260 -4.60 3.98 1.04
C GLN A 260 -5.48 5.21 1.34
N THR A 261 -5.03 6.41 0.96
CA THR A 261 -5.77 7.66 1.21
C THR A 261 -5.58 8.72 0.13
N ALA A 262 -6.44 9.74 0.13
CA ALA A 262 -6.21 10.96 -0.63
C ALA A 262 -5.17 11.82 0.10
N TYR A 263 -4.04 12.10 -0.56
CA TYR A 263 -3.02 12.99 -0.02
C TYR A 263 -2.27 13.70 -1.14
N SER A 264 -2.25 15.02 -1.09
CA SER A 264 -1.54 15.90 -2.02
C SER A 264 -1.25 17.22 -1.32
N ILE A 265 -0.53 18.14 -1.96
CA ILE A 265 -0.38 19.50 -1.43
C ILE A 265 -1.72 20.22 -1.20
N MET A 266 -2.76 19.82 -1.94
CA MET A 266 -4.09 20.41 -1.85
C MET A 266 -5.02 19.69 -0.85
N GLU A 267 -4.75 18.42 -0.56
CA GLU A 267 -5.52 17.60 0.37
C GLU A 267 -4.58 17.00 1.41
N ARG A 268 -4.48 17.65 2.57
CA ARG A 268 -3.51 17.34 3.62
C ARG A 268 -4.14 16.79 4.89
N SER A 269 -5.43 16.43 4.87
CA SER A 269 -6.14 15.92 6.06
C SER A 269 -5.51 14.65 6.65
N ALA A 270 -4.85 13.83 5.82
CA ALA A 270 -4.09 12.66 6.26
C ALA A 270 -2.98 12.99 7.29
N GLU A 271 -2.46 14.21 7.30
CA GLU A 271 -1.42 14.63 8.25
C GLU A 271 -1.93 14.70 9.69
N ARG A 272 -3.25 14.82 9.90
CA ARG A 272 -3.85 14.91 11.24
C ARG A 272 -3.70 13.61 12.03
N GLU A 273 -4.08 12.48 11.43
CA GLU A 273 -4.21 11.20 12.16
C GLU A 273 -3.68 10.00 11.38
N ILE A 274 -3.72 10.02 10.04
CA ILE A 274 -3.29 8.88 9.22
C ILE A 274 -1.76 8.75 9.20
N LEU A 275 -1.02 9.85 8.98
CA LEU A 275 0.44 9.81 9.03
C LEU A 275 0.98 9.45 10.44
N PRO A 276 0.46 10.01 11.55
CA PRO A 276 0.81 9.55 12.89
C PRO A 276 0.57 8.05 13.11
N LEU A 277 -0.62 7.54 12.74
CA LEU A 277 -0.95 6.10 12.82
C LEU A 277 0.07 5.24 12.08
N ILE A 278 0.39 5.60 10.84
CA ILE A 278 1.28 4.87 9.94
C ILE A 278 2.70 4.79 10.52
N ARG A 279 3.18 5.89 11.11
CA ARG A 279 4.48 5.95 11.79
C ARG A 279 4.53 5.04 13.02
N ASP A 280 3.44 4.96 13.78
CA ASP A 280 3.34 4.14 14.99
C ASP A 280 3.21 2.64 14.67
N GLU A 281 2.32 2.30 13.74
CA GLU A 281 2.01 0.92 13.34
C GLU A 281 3.09 0.29 12.44
N GLY A 282 4.01 1.11 11.89
CA GLY A 282 5.01 0.68 10.92
C GLY A 282 4.39 0.26 9.56
N THR A 283 3.20 0.80 9.27
CA THR A 283 2.36 0.52 8.10
C THR A 283 2.56 1.65 7.07
N PRO A 284 2.84 1.38 5.80
CA PRO A 284 3.11 2.35 4.75
C PRO A 284 1.83 3.02 4.24
N ILE A 285 1.98 4.14 3.54
CA ILE A 285 0.86 4.88 2.93
C ILE A 285 0.90 4.82 1.40
N GLN A 286 -0.26 4.62 0.80
CA GLN A 286 -0.50 4.79 -0.62
C GLN A 286 -1.35 6.03 -0.83
N VAL A 287 -0.89 6.94 -1.69
CA VAL A 287 -1.47 8.30 -1.80
C VAL A 287 -1.89 8.61 -3.22
N GLY A 288 -3.12 9.05 -3.46
CA GLY A 288 -3.58 9.44 -4.80
C GLY A 288 -3.30 10.92 -5.12
N GLU A 289 -2.57 11.21 -6.19
CA GLU A 289 -2.08 12.56 -6.54
C GLU A 289 -3.16 13.65 -6.72
N LYS A 290 -4.39 13.29 -7.10
CA LYS A 290 -5.40 14.28 -7.50
C LYS A 290 -6.53 14.52 -6.51
N GLY A 291 -6.49 13.91 -5.33
CA GLY A 291 -7.73 13.68 -4.59
C GLY A 291 -8.67 12.79 -5.43
N ARG A 292 -9.45 11.92 -4.79
CA ARG A 292 -10.43 11.14 -5.54
C ARG A 292 -11.56 12.09 -5.92
N LEU A 293 -11.53 12.62 -7.14
CA LEU A 293 -12.65 13.39 -7.67
C LEU A 293 -13.82 12.44 -7.92
N MET A 294 -14.84 12.54 -7.08
CA MET A 294 -16.03 11.71 -7.16
C MET A 294 -17.12 12.42 -7.98
N PRO A 295 -18.01 11.70 -8.68
CA PRO A 295 -19.02 12.31 -9.57
C PRO A 295 -19.97 13.31 -8.89
N TRP A 296 -20.10 13.25 -7.56
CA TRP A 296 -20.92 14.17 -6.77
C TRP A 296 -20.21 15.46 -6.33
N GLN A 297 -18.93 15.62 -6.64
CA GLN A 297 -18.22 16.88 -6.42
C GLN A 297 -18.47 17.81 -7.62
N THR A 298 -19.55 18.59 -7.53
CA THR A 298 -20.07 19.44 -8.62
C THR A 298 -19.32 20.75 -8.82
N GLN A 299 -18.42 21.13 -7.91
CA GLN A 299 -17.51 22.28 -8.05
C GLN A 299 -16.12 21.77 -8.42
N TRP A 300 -15.92 21.53 -9.72
CA TRP A 300 -14.70 20.93 -10.28
C TRP A 300 -13.68 21.97 -10.77
N GLU A 301 -14.08 23.25 -10.86
CA GLU A 301 -13.16 24.29 -11.29
C GLU A 301 -12.17 24.60 -10.18
N ARG A 302 -10.90 24.28 -10.46
CA ARG A 302 -9.78 24.69 -9.60
C ARG A 302 -9.87 26.18 -9.33
N THR A 303 -9.74 26.56 -8.06
CA THR A 303 -9.67 27.99 -7.74
C THR A 303 -8.42 28.61 -8.41
N PRO A 304 -8.39 29.93 -8.62
CA PRO A 304 -7.20 30.61 -9.16
C PRO A 304 -5.92 30.27 -8.38
N GLU A 305 -6.03 30.10 -7.07
CA GLU A 305 -4.94 29.70 -6.18
C GLU A 305 -4.49 28.26 -6.48
N GLU A 306 -5.42 27.34 -6.66
CA GLU A 306 -5.12 25.93 -7.00
C GLU A 306 -4.45 25.80 -8.36
N LYS A 307 -4.87 26.60 -9.36
CA LYS A 307 -4.21 26.63 -10.68
C LYS A 307 -2.76 27.09 -10.57
N LYS A 308 -2.50 28.17 -9.83
CA LYS A 308 -1.15 28.71 -9.62
C LYS A 308 -0.23 27.71 -8.91
N VAL A 309 -0.77 26.96 -7.94
CA VAL A 309 -0.03 25.91 -7.23
C VAL A 309 0.22 24.69 -8.14
N CYS A 310 -0.77 24.25 -8.92
CA CYS A 310 -0.59 23.16 -9.88
C CYS A 310 0.43 23.48 -10.99
N ASP A 311 0.37 24.69 -11.57
CA ASP A 311 1.25 25.12 -12.66
C ASP A 311 2.72 25.23 -12.18
N ALA A 312 2.94 25.60 -10.93
CA ALA A 312 4.27 25.65 -10.32
C ALA A 312 4.82 24.28 -9.90
N LEU A 313 3.97 23.26 -9.73
CA LEU A 313 4.30 22.02 -9.00
C LEU A 313 4.07 20.73 -9.76
N GLU A 314 3.74 20.75 -11.05
CA GLU A 314 3.38 19.53 -11.80
C GLU A 314 4.41 18.39 -11.63
N LYS A 315 5.70 18.70 -11.50
CA LYS A 315 6.77 17.73 -11.20
C LYS A 315 7.09 17.56 -9.72
N VAL A 316 6.81 18.59 -8.91
CA VAL A 316 7.19 18.67 -7.49
C VAL A 316 6.15 18.00 -6.59
N ALA A 317 4.89 17.90 -7.00
CA ALA A 317 3.79 17.39 -6.18
C ALA A 317 4.02 15.93 -5.72
N ILE A 318 4.55 15.09 -6.60
CA ILE A 318 4.91 13.70 -6.29
C ILE A 318 6.06 13.66 -5.28
N ALA A 319 7.14 14.40 -5.56
CA ALA A 319 8.29 14.47 -4.66
C ALA A 319 7.91 15.04 -3.29
N TYR A 320 6.99 16.00 -3.26
CA TYR A 320 6.43 16.57 -2.03
C TYR A 320 5.81 15.48 -1.16
N VAL A 321 4.83 14.71 -1.66
CA VAL A 321 4.18 13.70 -0.83
C VAL A 321 5.15 12.61 -0.36
N MET A 322 6.12 12.21 -1.20
CA MET A 322 7.15 11.24 -0.83
C MET A 322 8.09 11.73 0.27
N HIS A 323 8.32 13.04 0.37
CA HIS A 323 9.19 13.63 1.38
C HIS A 323 8.48 14.00 2.68
N LYS A 324 7.15 13.91 2.75
CA LYS A 324 6.38 14.21 3.97
C LYS A 324 6.39 13.07 5.00
N ALA A 325 6.58 11.82 4.55
CA ALA A 325 6.67 10.66 5.43
C ALA A 325 7.48 9.50 4.79
N PRO A 326 8.07 8.61 5.60
CA PRO A 326 8.62 7.36 5.07
C PRO A 326 7.51 6.46 4.54
N PHE A 327 7.87 5.56 3.60
CA PHE A 327 6.98 4.55 3.03
C PHE A 327 5.70 5.11 2.37
N VAL A 328 5.83 6.26 1.70
CA VAL A 328 4.78 6.84 0.85
C VAL A 328 4.95 6.34 -0.58
N PHE A 329 3.92 5.69 -1.11
CA PHE A 329 3.87 5.14 -2.48
C PHE A 329 2.75 5.78 -3.28
N PRO A 330 3.00 6.91 -3.96
CA PRO A 330 1.98 7.58 -4.76
C PRO A 330 1.36 6.69 -5.84
N ILE A 331 0.03 6.72 -5.93
CA ILE A 331 -0.75 6.17 -7.04
C ILE A 331 -0.78 7.22 -8.13
N ILE A 332 -0.20 6.85 -9.25
CA ILE A 332 -0.18 7.69 -10.43
C ILE A 332 -1.34 7.27 -11.33
N GLY A 333 -2.25 8.22 -11.57
CA GLY A 333 -3.28 8.09 -12.58
C GLY A 333 -2.78 8.66 -13.90
N GLY A 334 -3.00 7.94 -14.99
CA GLY A 334 -2.64 8.41 -16.33
C GLY A 334 -3.44 7.67 -17.38
N ARG A 335 -3.65 8.32 -18.52
CA ARG A 335 -4.24 7.68 -19.72
C ARG A 335 -3.28 7.65 -20.90
N LYS A 336 -2.10 8.25 -20.73
CA LYS A 336 -1.08 8.42 -21.77
C LYS A 336 0.28 7.93 -21.26
N PRO A 337 1.01 7.09 -22.01
CA PRO A 337 2.36 6.65 -21.66
C PRO A 337 3.32 7.79 -21.31
N GLU A 338 3.20 8.92 -21.99
CA GLU A 338 4.07 10.08 -21.80
C GLU A 338 3.91 10.67 -20.38
N GLN A 339 2.73 10.52 -19.76
CA GLN A 339 2.49 10.95 -18.38
C GLN A 339 3.26 10.07 -17.37
N ILE A 340 3.39 8.77 -17.64
CA ILE A 340 4.20 7.88 -16.81
C ILE A 340 5.66 8.34 -16.86
N VAL A 341 6.18 8.57 -18.06
CA VAL A 341 7.57 9.01 -18.25
C VAL A 341 7.84 10.36 -17.58
N ALA A 342 6.91 11.31 -17.70
CA ALA A 342 7.03 12.61 -17.03
C ALA A 342 7.02 12.47 -15.50
N ASN A 343 6.14 11.64 -14.94
CA ASN A 343 6.03 11.46 -13.49
C ASN A 343 7.24 10.74 -12.88
N ILE A 344 7.96 9.94 -13.67
CA ILE A 344 9.22 9.31 -13.28
C ILE A 344 10.31 10.35 -13.00
N GLU A 345 10.27 11.54 -13.63
CA GLU A 345 11.24 12.62 -13.35
C GLU A 345 11.14 13.13 -11.92
N ALA A 346 9.99 12.98 -11.25
CA ALA A 346 9.83 13.36 -9.85
C ALA A 346 10.74 12.54 -8.91
N LEU A 347 11.22 11.36 -9.34
CA LEU A 347 12.14 10.52 -8.56
C LEU A 347 13.55 11.08 -8.48
N ASP A 348 13.90 12.12 -9.26
CA ASP A 348 15.20 12.79 -9.15
C ASP A 348 15.15 14.05 -8.29
N ILE A 349 13.96 14.48 -7.89
CA ILE A 349 13.77 15.71 -7.12
C ILE A 349 13.98 15.38 -5.65
N ALA A 350 14.95 16.01 -5.00
CA ALA A 350 15.14 16.01 -3.55
C ALA A 350 14.73 17.38 -3.00
N LEU A 351 13.69 17.43 -2.16
CA LEU A 351 13.23 18.68 -1.53
C LEU A 351 13.90 18.88 -0.17
N SER A 352 14.39 20.09 0.09
CA SER A 352 14.88 20.48 1.42
C SER A 352 13.71 20.70 2.39
N ASP A 353 14.00 20.69 3.69
CA ASP A 353 12.98 20.92 4.71
C ASP A 353 12.37 22.33 4.59
N ASP A 354 13.18 23.33 4.23
CA ASP A 354 12.73 24.70 3.95
C ASP A 354 11.79 24.77 2.73
N GLN A 355 12.09 23.99 1.67
CA GLN A 355 11.22 23.89 0.50
C GLN A 355 9.90 23.22 0.86
N ILE A 356 9.90 22.16 1.66
CA ILE A 356 8.67 21.53 2.16
C ILE A 356 7.87 22.52 3.02
N ALA A 357 8.52 23.23 3.93
CA ALA A 357 7.89 24.24 4.76
C ALA A 357 7.27 25.36 3.92
N PHE A 358 7.97 25.83 2.88
CA PHE A 358 7.43 26.80 1.92
C PHE A 358 6.20 26.26 1.18
N LEU A 359 6.24 25.02 0.68
CA LEU A 359 5.11 24.39 0.00
C LEU A 359 3.91 24.21 0.92
N ASP A 360 4.14 23.90 2.19
CA ASP A 360 3.08 23.80 3.20
C ASP A 360 2.34 25.14 3.40
N THR A 361 2.93 26.28 3.07
CA THR A 361 2.25 27.59 3.16
C THR A 361 1.23 27.82 2.05
N ALA A 362 1.30 27.05 0.94
CA ALA A 362 0.39 27.20 -0.19
C ALA A 362 -1.07 26.95 0.20
N LYS A 363 -1.29 25.99 1.10
CA LYS A 363 -2.59 25.74 1.74
C LYS A 363 -2.35 25.38 3.21
N PRO A 364 -2.51 26.35 4.12
CA PRO A 364 -2.39 26.10 5.55
C PRO A 364 -3.36 25.00 5.99
N LEU A 365 -2.83 24.03 6.74
CA LEU A 365 -3.62 22.94 7.30
C LEU A 365 -4.08 23.32 8.71
N ASP A 366 -5.39 23.37 8.92
CA ASP A 366 -5.93 23.31 10.28
C ASP A 366 -5.77 21.89 10.81
N LEU A 367 -4.99 21.70 11.87
CA LEU A 367 -4.79 20.40 12.50
C LEU A 367 -5.97 19.99 13.40
N GLY A 368 -6.76 20.96 13.88
CA GLY A 368 -7.81 20.73 14.87
C GLY A 368 -7.28 20.34 16.26
N PHE A 369 -8.16 20.34 17.25
CA PHE A 369 -7.85 19.80 18.59
C PHE A 369 -7.86 18.27 18.57
N PRO A 370 -6.94 17.58 19.29
CA PRO A 370 -5.85 18.11 20.11
C PRO A 370 -4.56 18.38 19.32
N ASN A 371 -4.51 18.09 18.02
CA ASN A 371 -3.30 18.07 17.21
C ASN A 371 -2.58 19.42 17.14
N TYR A 372 -3.27 20.57 17.16
CA TYR A 372 -2.58 21.87 17.24
C TYR A 372 -1.82 22.08 18.56
N MET A 373 -2.21 21.39 19.63
CA MET A 373 -1.64 21.53 20.97
C MET A 373 -0.50 20.54 21.20
N ILE A 374 -0.68 19.29 20.75
CA ILE A 374 0.29 18.19 21.00
C ILE A 374 1.18 17.86 19.79
N GLY A 375 0.86 18.43 18.62
CA GLY A 375 1.55 18.14 17.35
C GLY A 375 1.24 16.74 16.80
N ASP A 376 1.97 16.36 15.76
CA ASP A 376 1.90 15.05 15.10
C ASP A 376 2.97 14.05 15.63
N GLY A 377 3.54 14.41 16.78
CA GLY A 377 4.65 13.71 17.42
C GLY A 377 6.01 13.90 16.74
N THR A 378 6.19 14.78 15.75
CA THR A 378 7.52 15.08 15.18
C THR A 378 8.38 15.96 16.10
N SER A 379 7.78 16.86 16.89
CA SER A 379 8.41 17.62 17.99
C SER A 379 7.74 17.33 19.33
N TYR A 380 8.31 17.82 20.45
CA TYR A 380 7.58 17.83 21.72
C TYR A 380 6.53 18.95 21.70
N PRO A 381 5.36 18.78 22.34
CA PRO A 381 4.41 19.85 22.57
C PRO A 381 5.08 21.07 23.21
N GLN A 382 4.62 22.28 22.90
CA GLN A 382 5.20 23.54 23.39
C GLN A 382 5.34 23.59 24.93
N GLY A 383 4.46 22.92 25.67
CA GLY A 383 4.56 22.83 27.14
C GLY A 383 5.71 21.95 27.67
N LEU A 384 6.24 21.04 26.85
CA LEU A 384 7.28 20.08 27.23
C LEU A 384 8.67 20.46 26.72
N ILE A 385 8.80 21.47 25.84
CA ILE A 385 10.10 21.88 25.26
C ILE A 385 11.06 22.50 26.28
N TRP A 386 10.56 22.91 27.45
CA TRP A 386 11.38 23.41 28.56
C TRP A 386 12.02 22.29 29.39
N SER A 387 11.76 21.03 29.03
CA SER A 387 12.37 19.87 29.65
C SER A 387 13.68 19.48 28.95
N THR A 388 14.55 18.73 29.63
CA THR A 388 15.83 18.22 29.08
C THR A 388 15.67 16.89 28.33
N LEU A 389 14.47 16.62 27.80
CA LEU A 389 14.18 15.36 27.13
C LEU A 389 14.80 15.32 25.74
N ALA A 390 15.67 14.35 25.51
CA ALA A 390 16.17 14.02 24.19
C ALA A 390 15.09 13.27 23.41
N LYS A 391 14.82 13.70 22.17
CA LYS A 391 13.86 13.03 21.30
C LYS A 391 14.54 11.96 20.46
N THR A 392 13.96 10.77 20.42
CA THR A 392 14.41 9.71 19.51
C THR A 392 14.13 10.12 18.06
N PRO A 393 15.14 10.15 17.18
CA PRO A 393 14.95 10.45 15.76
C PRO A 393 14.02 9.43 15.11
N ARG A 394 13.11 9.90 14.26
CA ARG A 394 12.24 9.05 13.45
C ARG A 394 12.91 8.74 12.11
N ALA A 395 12.51 7.63 11.48
CA ALA A 395 12.91 7.35 10.11
C ALA A 395 12.42 8.47 9.18
N GLY A 396 13.36 9.08 8.45
CA GLY A 396 13.06 10.10 7.46
C GLY A 396 12.56 9.50 6.14
N PRO A 397 12.03 10.34 5.23
CA PRO A 397 11.69 9.91 3.88
C PRO A 397 12.92 9.44 3.10
N ILE A 398 12.73 8.51 2.17
CA ILE A 398 13.79 8.09 1.25
C ILE A 398 13.95 9.19 0.19
N ARG A 399 15.09 9.88 0.20
CA ARG A 399 15.44 10.91 -0.78
C ARG A 399 16.30 10.33 -1.91
N PRO A 400 16.22 10.89 -3.12
CA PRO A 400 17.17 10.58 -4.18
C PRO A 400 18.60 10.94 -3.73
N ASN A 401 19.58 10.14 -4.15
CA ASN A 401 21.00 10.38 -3.86
C ASN A 401 21.60 11.50 -4.71
#